data_AF-A0A7S0W939-F1
#
_entry.id   AF-A0A7S0W939-F1
#
_cell.length_a   1.000
_cell.length_b   1.000
_cell.length_c   1.000
_cell.angle_alpha   90.00
_cell.angle_beta   90.00
_cell.angle_gamma   90.00
#
_symmetry.space_group_name_H-M   'P 1'
#
loop_
_entity.id
_entity.type
_entity.pdbx_description
1 polymer ?
#
loop_
_entity_poly.entity_id
_entity_poly.type
_entity_poly.pdbx_seq_one_letter_code
_entity_poly.pdbx_strand_id
1 'polypeptide(L)'
;FQRRADDFRQKWFSSWDRPVTPMDVEREYWRVVDGGDLTLRVEYGNDLDVSSHGSGFPTSDAGTTPAAHAASEYVGDAWNLNNFPTVEGSLLRHISSDISGVSAPWVYVGMLFSSFCWHNEDNYLYSINYMHHGAPKTWYGVPGSDALHFEEVFMKEVPDLFRRDPKLLFKICTMVSPATLTAQGVRVNRTLQHPGEFIVTYPQAYHGGFSHG
;
A
#
# COMPACT_ATOMS: atom_id res chain seq x y z
N PHE A 1 14.83 8.19 9.10
CA PHE A 1 14.34 7.63 7.83
C PHE A 1 14.27 8.68 6.73
N GLN A 2 13.40 9.69 6.86
CA GLN A 2 13.15 10.74 5.84
C GLN A 2 14.40 11.29 5.13
N ARG A 3 15.41 11.79 5.86
CA ARG A 3 16.66 12.30 5.23
C ARG A 3 17.31 11.32 4.25
N ARG A 4 17.30 10.02 4.57
CA ARG A 4 17.86 8.98 3.70
C ARG A 4 16.99 8.74 2.46
N ALA A 5 15.67 8.76 2.62
CA ALA A 5 14.71 8.64 1.51
C ALA A 5 14.85 9.82 0.54
N ASP A 6 14.94 11.04 1.07
CA ASP A 6 15.12 12.27 0.29
C ASP A 6 16.46 12.27 -0.46
N ASP A 7 17.56 11.95 0.23
CA ASP A 7 18.89 11.84 -0.38
C ASP A 7 18.92 10.79 -1.51
N PHE A 8 18.25 9.65 -1.30
CA PHE A 8 18.16 8.60 -2.32
C PHE A 8 17.39 9.09 -3.54
N ARG A 9 16.22 9.69 -3.35
CA ARG A 9 15.39 10.23 -4.44
C ARG A 9 16.12 11.33 -5.21
N GLN A 10 16.80 12.23 -4.51
CA GLN A 10 17.56 13.32 -5.14
C GLN A 10 18.71 12.77 -5.98
N LYS A 11 19.45 11.78 -5.48
CA LYS A 11 20.53 11.12 -6.22
C LYS A 11 20.01 10.35 -7.43
N TRP A 12 18.88 9.66 -7.29
CA TRP A 12 18.30 8.86 -8.37
C TRP A 12 18.00 9.71 -9.62
N PHE A 13 17.41 10.89 -9.41
CA PHE A 13 17.01 11.79 -10.49
C PHE A 13 17.99 12.95 -10.71
N SER A 14 19.22 12.89 -10.19
CA SER A 14 20.15 14.04 -10.21
C SER A 14 20.61 14.45 -11.61
N SER A 15 20.58 13.53 -12.58
CA SER A 15 20.95 13.78 -13.97
C SER A 15 19.82 14.38 -14.81
N TRP A 16 18.63 14.51 -14.25
CA TRP A 16 17.46 15.00 -14.98
C TRP A 16 17.41 16.53 -14.90
N ASP A 17 17.31 17.16 -16.05
CA ASP A 17 17.30 18.63 -16.22
C ASP A 17 15.90 19.25 -16.13
N ARG A 18 14.89 18.43 -15.82
CA ARG A 18 13.48 18.83 -15.71
C ARG A 18 12.84 18.26 -14.45
N PRO A 19 11.71 18.83 -13.99
CA PRO A 19 10.93 18.25 -12.90
C PRO A 19 10.50 16.81 -13.20
N VAL A 20 10.64 15.95 -12.19
CA VAL A 20 10.23 14.54 -12.23
C VAL A 20 8.71 14.47 -12.04
N THR A 21 8.01 13.86 -12.99
CA THR A 21 6.56 13.66 -12.90
C THR A 21 6.22 12.28 -12.30
N PRO A 22 5.00 12.06 -11.78
CA PRO A 22 4.60 10.73 -11.30
C PRO A 22 4.73 9.63 -12.37
N MET A 23 4.47 9.97 -13.64
CA MET A 23 4.62 9.05 -14.77
C MET A 23 6.09 8.64 -15.02
N ASP A 24 7.03 9.56 -14.76
CA ASP A 24 8.45 9.25 -14.85
C ASP A 24 8.89 8.27 -13.78
N VAL A 25 8.42 8.46 -12.55
CA VAL A 25 8.70 7.55 -11.43
C VAL A 25 8.15 6.15 -11.72
N GLU A 26 6.91 6.07 -12.21
CA GLU A 26 6.27 4.80 -12.56
C GLU A 26 6.99 4.06 -13.69
N ARG A 27 7.45 4.80 -14.71
CA ARG A 27 8.26 4.24 -15.80
C ARG A 27 9.60 3.70 -15.28
N GLU A 28 10.28 4.46 -14.43
CA GLU A 28 11.56 4.01 -13.85
C GLU A 28 11.37 2.81 -12.92
N TYR A 29 10.30 2.77 -12.14
CA TYR A 29 9.97 1.63 -11.30
C TYR A 29 9.87 0.34 -12.12
N TRP A 30 9.03 0.33 -13.17
CA TRP A 30 8.88 -0.85 -14.02
C TRP A 30 10.13 -1.14 -14.84
N ARG A 31 10.91 -0.14 -15.26
CA ARG A 31 12.22 -0.35 -15.88
C ARG A 31 13.16 -1.15 -14.98
N VAL A 32 13.17 -0.85 -13.67
CA VAL A 32 14.00 -1.56 -12.69
C VAL A 32 13.47 -2.96 -12.43
N VAL A 33 12.16 -3.12 -12.25
CA VAL A 33 11.53 -4.42 -11.96
C VAL A 33 11.63 -5.38 -13.15
N ASP A 34 11.32 -4.91 -14.37
CA ASP A 34 11.30 -5.75 -15.57
C ASP A 34 12.70 -5.91 -16.19
N GLY A 35 13.59 -4.93 -16.01
CA GLY A 35 14.91 -4.90 -16.66
C GLY A 35 15.88 -5.96 -16.14
N GLY A 36 15.83 -6.29 -14.84
CA GLY A 36 16.63 -7.35 -14.21
C GLY A 36 18.15 -7.16 -14.20
N ASP A 37 18.67 -6.07 -14.79
CA ASP A 37 20.09 -5.74 -14.92
C ASP A 37 20.63 -4.92 -13.74
N LEU A 38 19.73 -4.24 -13.01
CA LEU A 38 20.06 -3.42 -11.86
C LEU A 38 19.68 -4.12 -10.55
N THR A 39 20.68 -4.31 -9.67
CA THR A 39 20.41 -4.66 -8.28
C THR A 39 20.16 -3.40 -7.46
N LEU A 40 18.90 -3.13 -7.15
CA LEU A 40 18.49 -2.02 -6.30
C LEU A 40 18.00 -2.52 -4.94
N ARG A 41 18.35 -1.80 -3.87
CA ARG A 41 17.82 -2.03 -2.52
C ARG A 41 17.15 -0.76 -2.01
N VAL A 42 15.96 -0.93 -1.47
CA VAL A 42 15.18 0.13 -0.81
C VAL A 42 14.76 -0.36 0.57
N GLU A 43 14.48 0.58 1.47
CA GLU A 43 14.05 0.32 2.83
C GLU A 43 12.60 0.76 3.01
N TYR A 44 11.82 0.04 3.81
CA TYR A 44 10.48 0.45 4.20
C TYR A 44 10.13 -0.14 5.56
N GLY A 45 9.15 0.45 6.23
CA GLY A 45 8.50 -0.09 7.42
C GLY A 45 7.07 -0.47 7.09
N ASN A 46 6.69 -1.69 7.41
CA ASN A 46 5.34 -2.24 7.26
C ASN A 46 4.87 -2.86 8.57
N ASP A 47 3.56 -3.03 8.67
CA ASP A 47 2.87 -3.75 9.74
C ASP A 47 3.24 -3.23 11.13
N LEU A 48 3.47 -1.91 11.22
CA LEU A 48 3.76 -1.24 12.48
C LEU A 48 2.45 -1.04 13.23
N ASP A 49 2.22 -1.92 14.21
CA ASP A 49 1.02 -1.88 15.05
C ASP A 49 0.93 -0.56 15.84
N VAL A 50 -0.20 0.14 15.70
CA VAL A 50 -0.43 1.43 16.37
C VAL A 50 -0.44 1.32 17.90
N SER A 51 -0.71 0.14 18.46
CA SER A 51 -0.63 -0.10 19.91
C SER A 51 0.80 0.05 20.46
N SER A 52 1.81 -0.13 19.60
CA SER A 52 3.23 -0.04 19.96
C SER A 52 3.92 1.21 19.42
N HIS A 53 3.50 1.70 18.24
CA HIS A 53 4.15 2.82 17.55
C HIS A 53 3.34 4.12 17.57
N GLY A 54 2.09 4.07 18.05
CA GLY A 54 1.14 5.18 17.99
C GLY A 54 0.44 5.29 16.63
N SER A 55 -0.74 5.89 16.63
CA SER A 55 -1.50 6.16 15.41
C SER A 55 -1.10 7.49 14.79
N GLY A 56 -1.21 7.59 13.45
CA GLY A 56 -1.10 8.86 12.74
C GLY A 56 -2.35 9.75 12.92
N PHE A 57 -3.46 9.18 13.39
CA PHE A 57 -4.66 9.91 13.76
C PHE A 57 -4.62 10.32 15.24
N PRO A 58 -5.31 11.40 15.63
CA PRO A 58 -5.43 11.77 17.03
C PRO A 58 -6.24 10.72 17.81
N THR A 59 -5.79 10.46 19.04
CA THR A 59 -6.45 9.57 20.01
C THR A 59 -6.72 10.34 21.30
N SER A 60 -7.63 9.83 22.15
CA SER A 60 -7.97 10.46 23.44
C SER A 60 -6.76 10.68 24.36
N ASP A 61 -5.73 9.87 24.19
CA ASP A 61 -4.54 9.85 25.06
C ASP A 61 -3.44 10.80 24.55
N ALA A 62 -3.67 11.51 23.44
CA ALA A 62 -2.70 12.37 22.76
C ALA A 62 -2.42 13.72 23.46
N GLY A 63 -2.36 13.74 24.79
CA GLY A 63 -1.92 14.89 25.60
C GLY A 63 -2.68 16.20 25.39
N THR A 64 -2.18 17.30 25.97
CA THR A 64 -2.86 18.62 26.00
C THR A 64 -2.16 19.68 25.12
N THR A 65 -1.54 19.26 24.02
CA THR A 65 -0.85 20.22 23.14
C THR A 65 -1.86 21.03 22.31
N PRO A 66 -1.52 22.26 21.84
CA PRO A 66 -2.40 23.03 20.95
C PRO A 66 -2.78 22.29 19.66
N ALA A 67 -1.88 21.45 19.12
CA ALA A 67 -2.16 20.55 18.00
C ALA A 67 -3.19 19.47 18.37
N ALA A 68 -3.13 18.94 19.61
CA ALA A 68 -4.13 17.99 20.12
C ALA A 68 -5.52 18.64 20.29
N HIS A 69 -5.59 19.92 20.67
CA HIS A 69 -6.86 20.64 20.77
C HIS A 69 -7.53 20.87 19.40
N ALA A 70 -6.75 21.28 18.38
CA ALA A 70 -7.25 21.40 17.01
C ALA A 70 -7.64 20.03 16.42
N ALA A 71 -6.97 18.97 16.82
CA ALA A 71 -7.25 17.62 16.38
C ALA A 71 -8.38 16.92 17.17
N SER A 72 -8.94 17.56 18.21
CA SER A 72 -9.92 16.90 19.09
C SER A 72 -11.24 16.57 18.39
N GLU A 73 -11.60 17.31 17.34
CA GLU A 73 -12.78 17.00 16.51
C GLU A 73 -12.63 15.67 15.76
N TYR A 74 -11.41 15.29 15.37
CA TYR A 74 -11.14 14.05 14.62
C TYR A 74 -10.97 12.82 15.51
N VAL A 75 -10.91 12.98 16.83
CA VAL A 75 -10.75 11.85 17.77
C VAL A 75 -11.95 10.91 17.69
N GLY A 76 -13.17 11.46 17.63
CA GLY A 76 -14.42 10.68 17.54
C GLY A 76 -14.93 10.47 16.12
N ASP A 77 -14.20 10.92 15.09
CA ASP A 77 -14.67 10.83 13.71
C ASP A 77 -14.68 9.35 13.23
N ALA A 78 -15.69 8.98 12.45
CA ALA A 78 -15.82 7.63 11.91
C ALA A 78 -14.74 7.28 10.87
N TRP A 79 -14.15 8.29 10.21
CA TRP A 79 -13.04 8.13 9.26
C TRP A 79 -11.67 8.07 9.92
N ASN A 80 -11.59 8.28 11.23
CA ASN A 80 -10.41 7.93 12.01
C ASN A 80 -10.30 6.40 12.04
N LEU A 81 -9.23 5.87 11.43
CA LEU A 81 -9.09 4.42 11.24
C LEU A 81 -8.98 3.63 12.55
N ASN A 82 -8.69 4.27 13.68
CA ASN A 82 -8.77 3.62 14.99
C ASN A 82 -10.23 3.30 15.40
N ASN A 83 -11.20 4.08 14.91
CA ASN A 83 -12.62 3.92 15.21
C ASN A 83 -13.33 3.05 14.17
N PHE A 84 -12.83 3.03 12.93
CA PHE A 84 -13.48 2.42 11.76
C PHE A 84 -13.95 0.97 11.97
N PRO A 85 -13.20 0.07 12.66
CA PRO A 85 -13.68 -1.29 12.93
C PRO A 85 -14.91 -1.35 13.85
N THR A 86 -15.19 -0.31 14.64
CA THR A 86 -16.25 -0.28 15.67
C THR A 86 -17.49 0.53 15.27
N VAL A 87 -17.45 1.24 14.14
CA VAL A 87 -18.56 2.06 13.65
C VAL A 87 -19.80 1.22 13.35
N GLU A 88 -20.97 1.88 13.35
CA GLU A 88 -22.22 1.23 12.96
C GLU A 88 -22.14 0.74 11.50
N GLY A 89 -22.49 -0.52 11.27
CA GLY A 89 -22.38 -1.20 9.98
C GLY A 89 -21.12 -2.05 9.81
N SER A 90 -20.09 -1.88 10.65
CA SER A 90 -18.94 -2.79 10.67
C SER A 90 -19.30 -4.11 11.36
N LEU A 91 -19.01 -5.24 10.73
CA LEU A 91 -19.14 -6.56 11.36
C LEU A 91 -18.07 -6.78 12.44
N LEU A 92 -16.91 -6.11 12.32
CA LEU A 92 -15.78 -6.26 13.25
C LEU A 92 -16.13 -5.78 14.66
N ARG A 93 -17.15 -4.91 14.81
CA ARG A 93 -17.62 -4.41 16.11
C ARG A 93 -18.14 -5.51 17.05
N HIS A 94 -18.44 -6.69 16.51
CA HIS A 94 -18.92 -7.85 17.27
C HIS A 94 -17.82 -8.86 17.60
N ILE A 95 -16.60 -8.64 17.14
CA ILE A 95 -15.43 -9.45 17.48
C ILE A 95 -14.87 -8.94 18.81
N SER A 96 -14.77 -9.83 19.80
CA SER A 96 -14.38 -9.46 21.17
C SER A 96 -12.87 -9.37 21.39
N SER A 97 -12.07 -9.75 20.40
CA SER A 97 -10.60 -9.78 20.47
C SER A 97 -10.01 -8.81 19.47
N ASP A 98 -8.99 -8.06 19.89
CA ASP A 98 -8.21 -7.26 18.97
C ASP A 98 -7.35 -8.16 18.07
N ILE A 99 -7.51 -7.97 16.77
CA ILE A 99 -6.76 -8.66 15.73
C ILE A 99 -5.90 -7.59 15.04
N SER A 100 -4.59 -7.64 15.27
CA SER A 100 -3.62 -6.72 14.66
C SER A 100 -3.78 -6.71 13.13
N GLY A 101 -3.84 -5.52 12.54
CA GLY A 101 -4.05 -5.34 11.10
C GLY A 101 -5.50 -5.43 10.64
N VAL A 102 -6.43 -5.86 11.50
CA VAL A 102 -7.86 -5.99 11.18
C VAL A 102 -8.71 -5.04 12.03
N SER A 103 -8.63 -5.14 13.36
CA SER A 103 -9.33 -4.23 14.28
C SER A 103 -8.42 -3.13 14.85
N ALA A 104 -7.09 -3.29 14.71
CA ALA A 104 -6.10 -2.28 15.04
C ALA A 104 -5.32 -1.88 13.77
N PRO A 105 -5.26 -0.58 13.42
CA PRO A 105 -4.55 -0.13 12.22
C PRO A 105 -3.06 -0.45 12.23
N TRP A 106 -2.49 -0.52 11.02
CA TRP A 106 -1.05 -0.55 10.80
C TRP A 106 -0.55 0.75 10.19
N VAL A 107 0.70 1.10 10.51
CA VAL A 107 1.40 2.24 9.91
C VAL A 107 2.44 1.74 8.91
N TYR A 108 2.47 2.40 7.75
CA TYR A 108 3.44 2.13 6.69
C TYR A 108 4.30 3.35 6.44
N VAL A 109 5.61 3.13 6.37
CA VAL A 109 6.60 4.17 6.05
C VAL A 109 7.40 3.69 4.85
N GLY A 110 7.34 4.43 3.74
CA GLY A 110 8.02 4.07 2.50
C GLY A 110 8.97 5.16 2.03
N MET A 111 9.86 4.77 1.12
CA MET A 111 10.67 5.67 0.30
C MET A 111 10.39 5.42 -1.18
N LEU A 112 11.07 6.15 -2.05
CA LEU A 112 11.03 5.92 -3.50
C LEU A 112 11.25 4.42 -3.83
N PHE A 113 10.31 3.84 -4.57
CA PHE A 113 10.24 2.44 -4.99
C PHE A 113 9.95 1.39 -3.91
N SER A 114 9.75 1.77 -2.65
CA SER A 114 9.18 0.85 -1.65
C SER A 114 7.85 0.31 -2.17
N SER A 115 7.72 -1.02 -2.18
CA SER A 115 6.63 -1.72 -2.87
C SER A 115 5.81 -2.56 -1.93
N PHE A 116 4.54 -2.74 -2.26
CA PHE A 116 3.67 -3.78 -1.72
C PHE A 116 3.20 -4.62 -2.90
N CYS A 117 3.55 -5.91 -2.87
CA CYS A 117 3.31 -6.79 -4.02
C CYS A 117 1.82 -7.11 -4.16
N TRP A 118 1.45 -7.76 -5.27
CA TRP A 118 0.08 -8.19 -5.48
C TRP A 118 -0.44 -9.10 -4.35
N HIS A 119 -1.54 -8.69 -3.73
CA HIS A 119 -2.26 -9.46 -2.72
C HIS A 119 -3.73 -9.03 -2.65
N ASN A 120 -4.52 -9.79 -1.90
CA ASN A 120 -5.83 -9.38 -1.40
C ASN A 120 -5.84 -9.58 0.12
N GLU A 121 -6.86 -9.06 0.78
CA GLU A 121 -6.94 -9.10 2.25
C GLU A 121 -7.34 -10.48 2.77
N ASP A 122 -6.88 -10.80 3.98
CA ASP A 122 -7.28 -12.00 4.70
C ASP A 122 -8.80 -12.08 4.82
N ASN A 123 -9.35 -13.28 4.61
CA ASN A 123 -10.80 -13.54 4.56
C ASN A 123 -11.55 -12.67 3.54
N TYR A 124 -10.84 -12.11 2.56
CA TYR A 124 -11.39 -11.21 1.54
C TYR A 124 -12.15 -10.03 2.13
N LEU A 125 -11.67 -9.53 3.28
CA LEU A 125 -12.18 -8.30 3.85
C LEU A 125 -11.90 -7.10 2.94
N TYR A 126 -12.55 -5.99 3.24
CA TYR A 126 -12.13 -4.70 2.71
C TYR A 126 -10.83 -4.28 3.38
N SER A 127 -10.00 -3.50 2.69
CA SER A 127 -9.03 -2.64 3.36
C SER A 127 -9.28 -1.17 3.05
N ILE A 128 -8.86 -0.32 3.98
CA ILE A 128 -8.89 1.13 3.82
C ILE A 128 -7.53 1.68 4.22
N ASN A 129 -6.96 2.52 3.36
CA ASN A 129 -5.66 3.13 3.56
C ASN A 129 -5.80 4.66 3.51
N TYR A 130 -5.28 5.34 4.52
CA TYR A 130 -5.21 6.80 4.55
C TYR A 130 -3.78 7.28 4.43
N MET A 131 -3.54 8.26 3.54
CA MET A 131 -2.22 8.82 3.34
C MET A 131 -2.03 10.09 4.18
N HIS A 132 -1.33 9.97 5.31
CA HIS A 132 -1.12 11.13 6.21
C HIS A 132 -0.25 12.23 5.61
N HIS A 133 0.88 11.89 4.99
CA HIS A 133 1.84 12.86 4.45
C HIS A 133 2.80 12.21 3.43
N GLY A 134 3.62 13.02 2.77
CA GLY A 134 4.73 12.56 1.93
C GLY A 134 4.47 12.67 0.42
N ALA A 135 5.33 12.02 -0.36
CA ALA A 135 5.18 11.93 -1.81
C ALA A 135 4.09 10.91 -2.18
N PRO A 136 3.40 11.03 -3.33
CA PRO A 136 2.28 10.16 -3.68
C PRO A 136 2.61 8.65 -3.73
N LYS A 137 1.57 7.82 -3.71
CA LYS A 137 1.66 6.36 -3.84
C LYS A 137 0.88 5.88 -5.07
N THR A 138 1.52 5.10 -5.94
CA THR A 138 0.81 4.45 -7.05
C THR A 138 0.14 3.18 -6.54
N TRP A 139 -1.13 3.02 -6.90
CA TRP A 139 -1.93 1.82 -6.68
C TRP A 139 -2.35 1.21 -8.01
N TYR A 140 -2.30 -0.10 -8.07
CA TYR A 140 -2.92 -0.93 -9.09
C TYR A 140 -3.97 -1.81 -8.44
N GLY A 141 -5.11 -1.98 -9.11
CA GLY A 141 -6.22 -2.78 -8.60
C GLY A 141 -6.85 -3.63 -9.70
N VAL A 142 -7.11 -4.89 -9.37
CA VAL A 142 -7.85 -5.85 -10.17
C VAL A 142 -9.17 -6.12 -9.45
N PRO A 143 -10.32 -6.01 -10.14
CA PRO A 143 -11.61 -6.25 -9.50
C PRO A 143 -11.73 -7.72 -9.05
N GLY A 144 -12.41 -7.98 -7.93
CA GLY A 144 -12.60 -9.35 -7.43
C GLY A 144 -13.26 -10.31 -8.43
N SER A 145 -14.04 -9.80 -9.38
CA SER A 145 -14.61 -10.61 -10.48
C SER A 145 -13.55 -11.16 -11.46
N ASP A 146 -12.34 -10.59 -11.49
CA ASP A 146 -11.21 -11.07 -12.30
C ASP A 146 -10.16 -11.79 -11.45
N ALA A 147 -10.40 -12.04 -10.16
CA ALA A 147 -9.39 -12.59 -9.25
C ALA A 147 -8.81 -13.93 -9.75
N LEU A 148 -9.67 -14.86 -10.18
CA LEU A 148 -9.23 -16.16 -10.71
C LEU A 148 -8.43 -16.01 -12.01
N HIS A 149 -8.88 -15.15 -12.93
CA HIS A 149 -8.16 -14.88 -14.18
C HIS A 149 -6.79 -14.24 -13.91
N PHE A 150 -6.72 -13.33 -12.94
CA PHE A 150 -5.46 -12.76 -12.46
C PHE A 150 -4.52 -13.84 -11.91
N GLU A 151 -5.00 -14.73 -11.04
CA GLU A 151 -4.18 -15.81 -10.48
C GLU A 151 -3.63 -16.74 -11.57
N GLU A 152 -4.46 -17.12 -12.54
CA GLU A 152 -4.05 -17.95 -13.69
C GLU A 152 -2.95 -17.28 -14.52
N VAL A 153 -3.14 -16.01 -14.87
CA VAL A 153 -2.13 -15.24 -15.62
C VAL A 153 -0.86 -15.07 -14.80
N PHE A 154 -0.98 -14.74 -13.52
CA PHE A 154 0.17 -14.54 -12.65
C PHE A 154 1.01 -15.82 -12.52
N MET A 155 0.37 -16.99 -12.37
CA MET A 155 1.07 -18.28 -12.37
C MET A 155 1.79 -18.57 -13.69
N LYS A 156 1.18 -18.20 -14.82
CA LYS A 156 1.75 -18.38 -16.16
C LYS A 156 2.97 -17.49 -16.41
N GLU A 157 2.99 -16.27 -15.86
CA GLU A 157 4.07 -15.31 -16.06
C GLU A 157 5.32 -15.62 -15.21
N VAL A 158 5.16 -16.22 -14.03
CA VAL A 158 6.29 -16.61 -13.15
C VAL A 158 6.29 -18.10 -12.78
N PRO A 159 6.28 -19.02 -13.77
CA PRO A 159 6.03 -20.45 -13.53
C PRO A 159 7.17 -21.12 -12.75
N ASP A 160 8.41 -20.66 -12.91
CA ASP A 160 9.56 -21.16 -12.14
C ASP A 160 9.44 -20.83 -10.65
N LEU A 161 8.92 -19.65 -10.30
CA LEU A 161 8.75 -19.24 -8.91
C LEU A 161 7.64 -20.04 -8.24
N PHE A 162 6.51 -20.28 -8.92
CA PHE A 162 5.44 -21.13 -8.40
C PHE A 162 5.83 -22.60 -8.28
N ARG A 163 6.65 -23.12 -9.21
CA ARG A 163 7.17 -24.49 -9.09
C ARG A 163 8.05 -24.67 -7.86
N ARG A 164 8.80 -23.62 -7.47
CA ARG A 164 9.60 -23.62 -6.23
C ARG A 164 8.72 -23.42 -5.00
N ASP A 165 7.65 -22.64 -5.13
CA ASP A 165 6.79 -22.27 -4.03
C ASP A 165 5.34 -22.06 -4.49
N PRO A 166 4.46 -23.08 -4.34
CA PRO A 166 3.07 -22.96 -4.72
C PRO A 166 2.29 -21.88 -3.96
N LYS A 167 2.84 -21.38 -2.85
CA LYS A 167 2.23 -20.32 -2.04
C LYS A 167 2.75 -18.92 -2.36
N LEU A 168 3.47 -18.75 -3.47
CA LEU A 168 4.15 -17.49 -3.84
C LEU A 168 3.23 -16.26 -3.75
N LEU A 169 2.00 -16.35 -4.29
CA LEU A 169 1.02 -15.26 -4.23
C LEU A 169 0.68 -14.86 -2.79
N PHE A 170 0.55 -15.82 -1.88
CA PHE A 170 0.24 -15.57 -0.48
C PHE A 170 1.43 -15.02 0.32
N LYS A 171 2.64 -14.98 -0.27
CA LYS A 171 3.84 -14.43 0.37
C LYS A 171 4.11 -12.97 0.02
N ILE A 172 3.31 -12.37 -0.86
CA ILE A 172 3.34 -10.92 -1.15
C ILE A 172 4.77 -10.45 -1.53
N CYS A 173 5.46 -11.22 -2.37
CA CYS A 173 6.88 -10.98 -2.67
C CYS A 173 7.20 -10.78 -4.16
N THR A 174 6.21 -10.89 -5.05
CA THR A 174 6.44 -10.85 -6.50
C THR A 174 5.52 -9.82 -7.17
N MET A 175 6.13 -8.98 -8.01
CA MET A 175 5.43 -8.03 -8.87
C MET A 175 5.40 -8.55 -10.30
N VAL A 176 4.22 -8.57 -10.90
CA VAL A 176 4.02 -8.72 -12.35
C VAL A 176 3.47 -7.40 -12.85
N SER A 177 4.02 -6.87 -13.96
CA SER A 177 3.64 -5.55 -14.43
C SER A 177 2.16 -5.50 -14.87
N PRO A 178 1.42 -4.41 -14.56
CA PRO A 178 0.07 -4.17 -15.06
C PRO A 178 -0.04 -4.28 -16.58
N ALA A 179 1.01 -3.91 -17.30
CA ALA A 179 1.07 -4.02 -18.76
C ALA A 179 1.00 -5.49 -19.20
N THR A 180 1.76 -6.38 -18.56
CA THR A 180 1.72 -7.83 -18.81
C THR A 180 0.35 -8.41 -18.48
N LEU A 181 -0.23 -8.06 -17.34
CA LEU A 181 -1.56 -8.52 -16.93
C LEU A 181 -2.65 -8.10 -17.93
N THR A 182 -2.63 -6.82 -18.33
CA THR A 182 -3.60 -6.26 -19.28
C THR A 182 -3.46 -6.90 -20.68
N ALA A 183 -2.23 -7.19 -21.12
CA ALA A 183 -1.97 -7.88 -22.39
C ALA A 183 -2.55 -9.31 -22.43
N GLN A 184 -2.73 -9.95 -21.27
CA GLN A 184 -3.36 -11.27 -21.12
C GLN A 184 -4.86 -11.14 -20.77
N GLY A 185 -5.45 -9.94 -20.87
CA GLY A 185 -6.88 -9.69 -20.70
C GLY A 185 -7.36 -9.52 -19.25
N VAL A 186 -6.45 -9.39 -18.27
CA VAL A 186 -6.83 -9.04 -16.88
C VAL A 186 -7.19 -7.55 -16.82
N ARG A 187 -8.34 -7.20 -16.21
CA ARG A 187 -8.68 -5.79 -15.99
C ARG A 187 -7.84 -5.22 -14.85
N VAL A 188 -6.96 -4.28 -15.17
CA VAL A 188 -6.17 -3.54 -14.18
C VAL A 188 -6.53 -2.06 -14.22
N ASN A 189 -6.90 -1.51 -13.07
CA ASN A 189 -7.08 -0.08 -12.86
C ASN A 189 -5.87 0.49 -12.12
N ARG A 190 -5.62 1.80 -12.29
CA ARG A 190 -4.54 2.49 -11.60
C ARG A 190 -5.02 3.82 -11.02
N THR A 191 -4.46 4.19 -9.89
CA THR A 191 -4.63 5.54 -9.32
C THR A 191 -3.37 6.00 -8.61
N LEU A 192 -3.28 7.31 -8.41
CA LEU A 192 -2.23 7.96 -7.63
C LEU A 192 -2.88 8.52 -6.36
N GLN A 193 -2.49 7.99 -5.21
CA GLN A 193 -2.95 8.46 -3.91
C GLN A 193 -2.05 9.59 -3.43
N HIS A 194 -2.65 10.72 -3.08
CA HIS A 194 -2.00 11.89 -2.52
C HIS A 194 -2.26 12.01 -1.00
N PRO A 195 -1.44 12.78 -0.25
CA PRO A 195 -1.72 13.10 1.14
C PRO A 195 -3.13 13.67 1.35
N GLY A 196 -3.84 13.15 2.35
CA GLY A 196 -5.24 13.48 2.64
C GLY A 196 -6.27 12.59 1.95
N GLU A 197 -5.84 11.65 1.09
CA GLU A 197 -6.76 10.78 0.37
C GLU A 197 -6.84 9.37 0.98
N PHE A 198 -8.05 8.80 0.88
CA PHE A 198 -8.32 7.41 1.20
C PHE A 198 -8.29 6.53 -0.06
N ILE A 199 -7.76 5.32 0.07
CA ILE A 199 -7.94 4.22 -0.88
C ILE A 199 -8.73 3.12 -0.18
N VAL A 200 -9.77 2.62 -0.85
CA VAL A 200 -10.57 1.49 -0.37
C VAL A 200 -10.40 0.33 -1.35
N THR A 201 -10.02 -0.83 -0.84
CA THR A 201 -9.99 -2.08 -1.59
C THR A 201 -11.23 -2.90 -1.25
N TYR A 202 -11.79 -3.55 -2.27
CA TYR A 202 -13.01 -4.34 -2.12
C TYR A 202 -12.67 -5.83 -1.93
N PRO A 203 -13.61 -6.64 -1.41
CA PRO A 203 -13.43 -8.08 -1.27
C PRO A 203 -12.88 -8.75 -2.52
N GLN A 204 -11.88 -9.61 -2.32
CA GLN A 204 -11.16 -10.34 -3.37
C GLN A 204 -10.45 -9.47 -4.42
N ALA A 205 -10.45 -8.15 -4.30
CA ALA A 205 -9.74 -7.29 -5.23
C ALA A 205 -8.23 -7.38 -4.99
N TYR A 206 -7.52 -7.95 -5.96
CA TYR A 206 -6.06 -7.93 -5.95
C TYR A 206 -5.56 -6.50 -6.11
N HIS A 207 -4.56 -6.15 -5.33
CA HIS A 207 -3.95 -4.83 -5.39
C HIS A 207 -2.45 -4.90 -5.09
N GLY A 208 -1.73 -3.93 -5.62
CA GLY A 208 -0.28 -3.81 -5.48
C GLY A 208 0.16 -2.41 -5.87
N GLY A 209 1.40 -2.05 -5.59
CA GLY A 209 1.85 -0.69 -5.86
C GLY A 209 3.19 -0.34 -5.24
N PHE A 210 3.53 0.95 -5.31
CA PHE A 210 4.80 1.47 -4.81
C PHE A 210 4.72 2.97 -4.44
N SER A 211 5.64 3.41 -3.59
CA SER A 211 5.76 4.81 -3.13
C SER A 211 6.68 5.65 -4.04
N HIS A 212 6.34 6.93 -4.24
CA HIS A 212 7.12 7.88 -5.06
C HIS A 212 8.20 8.63 -4.27
N GLY A 213 8.30 8.39 -2.97
CA GLY A 213 9.22 9.07 -2.05
C GLY A 213 8.91 8.74 -0.61
#